data_AF-L7Z4Y2-F1
#
_entry.id   AF-L7Z4Y2-F1
#
_cell.length_a   1.000
_cell.length_b   1.000
_cell.length_c   1.000
_cell.angle_alpha   90.00
_cell.angle_beta   90.00
_cell.angle_gamma   90.00
#
_symmetry.space_group_name_H-M   'P 1'
#
loop_
_entity.id
_entity.type
_entity.pdbx_description
1 polymer ?
#
loop_
_entity_poly.entity_id
_entity_poly.type
_entity_poly.pdbx_seq_one_letter_code
_entity_poly.pdbx_strand_id
1 'polypeptide(L)'
;TGGTVITEELGLDLKDATLEALGQAAKATVDKDHTTIVEGAGSVGAISDRVAIIKAQIEKITSDFDREKLQERLAKLAGGVAVVKVGAATETELKAMKLLIEDALNATRAAVEEGIVSGGGTALVNAIAALDKLSEEGDIQTGINIVRRALEEPVRQIAANAGYEGSVIIDKLRSEKVGTGFNAATGQWVNMIEEGIVDPAKVTRSALQNAASVAGLILTTEAVVANKPEPAAP
;
A
#
# COMPACT_ATOMS: atom_id res chain seq x y z
N THR A 1 17.17 13.25 17.87
CA THR A 1 17.85 12.26 18.73
C THR A 1 18.94 12.88 19.59
N GLY A 2 19.41 14.11 19.31
CA GLY A 2 20.35 14.82 20.20
C GLY A 2 21.80 14.35 20.10
N GLY A 3 22.11 13.42 19.19
CA GLY A 3 23.48 12.96 18.96
C GLY A 3 24.28 13.90 18.07
N THR A 4 25.60 13.75 18.15
CA THR A 4 26.58 14.49 17.34
C THR A 4 27.06 13.59 16.20
N VAL A 5 27.15 14.14 14.99
CA VAL A 5 27.68 13.40 13.83
C VAL A 5 29.18 13.21 14.02
N ILE A 6 29.64 11.97 14.03
CA ILE A 6 31.06 11.62 14.11
C ILE A 6 31.59 11.53 12.67
N THR A 7 32.52 12.42 12.33
CA THR A 7 33.17 12.47 11.01
C THR A 7 34.55 13.07 11.14
N GLU A 8 35.48 12.61 10.29
CA GLU A 8 36.86 13.09 10.22
C GLU A 8 36.93 14.59 9.89
N GLU A 9 35.95 15.13 9.15
CA GLU A 9 35.86 16.57 8.83
C GLU A 9 35.68 17.45 10.07
N LEU A 10 35.07 16.89 11.13
CA LEU A 10 34.92 17.56 12.43
C LEU A 10 36.06 17.21 13.40
N GLY A 11 37.06 16.46 12.95
CA GLY A 11 38.16 15.97 13.78
C GLY A 11 37.74 14.93 14.82
N LEU A 12 36.62 14.24 14.58
CA LEU A 12 36.08 13.24 15.50
C LEU A 12 36.32 11.83 14.95
N ASP A 13 37.06 11.02 15.71
CA ASP A 13 37.29 9.61 15.40
C ASP A 13 36.30 8.70 16.15
N LEU A 14 35.91 7.59 15.53
CA LEU A 14 34.99 6.61 16.11
C LEU A 14 35.52 5.99 17.41
N LYS A 15 36.85 5.94 17.57
CA LYS A 15 37.53 5.41 18.76
C LYS A 15 37.34 6.29 20.00
N ASP A 16 37.11 7.59 19.79
CA ASP A 16 36.98 8.60 20.85
C ASP A 16 35.50 8.93 21.13
N ALA A 17 34.57 8.19 20.53
CA ALA A 17 33.14 8.39 20.67
C ALA A 17 32.66 8.10 22.11
N THR A 18 32.03 9.09 22.74
CA THR A 18 31.42 8.95 24.07
C THR A 18 29.94 8.61 23.98
N LEU A 19 29.36 8.09 25.07
CA LEU A 19 27.91 7.85 25.15
C LEU A 19 27.07 9.11 24.94
N GLU A 20 27.61 10.28 25.28
CA GLU A 20 26.97 11.59 25.07
C GLU A 20 26.90 11.99 23.59
N ALA A 21 27.82 11.49 22.76
CA ALA A 21 27.78 11.72 21.31
C ALA A 21 26.66 10.91 20.63
N LEU A 22 26.18 9.84 21.26
CA LEU A 22 25.17 8.96 20.69
C LEU A 22 23.77 9.57 20.84
N GLY A 23 22.99 9.53 19.76
CA GLY A 23 21.59 9.94 19.78
C GLY A 23 20.70 8.94 20.52
N GLN A 24 19.70 9.45 21.23
CA GLN A 24 18.69 8.64 21.92
C GLN A 24 17.30 8.81 21.30
N ALA A 25 16.50 7.74 21.37
CA ALA A 25 15.10 7.70 20.94
C ALA A 25 14.34 6.65 21.75
N ALA A 26 13.03 6.82 21.93
CA ALA A 26 12.22 5.86 22.69
C ALA A 26 12.01 4.54 21.94
N LYS A 27 11.83 4.60 20.62
CA LYS A 27 11.65 3.41 19.78
C LYS A 27 12.20 3.63 18.38
N ALA A 28 12.94 2.65 17.87
CA ALA A 28 13.30 2.54 16.47
C ALA A 28 12.67 1.27 15.89
N THR A 29 12.12 1.37 14.68
CA THR A 29 11.56 0.22 13.94
C THR A 29 12.18 0.21 12.56
N VAL A 30 12.75 -0.93 12.18
CA VAL A 30 13.45 -1.13 10.92
C VAL A 30 12.69 -2.21 10.15
N ASP A 31 12.24 -1.86 8.95
CA ASP A 31 11.70 -2.81 7.98
C ASP A 31 12.65 -2.91 6.76
N LYS A 32 12.27 -3.67 5.73
CA LYS A 32 13.13 -3.92 4.56
C LYS A 32 13.51 -2.62 3.83
N ASP A 33 12.59 -1.67 3.76
CA ASP A 33 12.69 -0.50 2.89
C ASP A 33 12.76 0.83 3.66
N HIS A 34 12.37 0.84 4.94
CA HIS A 34 12.24 2.03 5.78
C HIS A 34 12.81 1.83 7.19
N THR A 35 13.25 2.94 7.79
CA THR A 35 13.62 3.03 9.20
C THR A 35 12.86 4.19 9.84
N THR A 36 12.08 3.89 10.87
CA THR A 36 11.28 4.87 11.61
C THR A 36 11.83 5.05 13.02
N ILE A 37 12.12 6.30 13.38
CA ILE A 37 12.60 6.68 14.72
C ILE A 37 11.52 7.51 15.41
N VAL A 38 11.04 7.04 16.55
CA VAL A 38 9.94 7.61 17.32
C VAL A 38 10.47 8.23 18.61
N GLU A 39 10.00 9.43 18.93
CA GLU A 39 10.35 10.18 20.16
C GLU A 39 11.87 10.29 20.37
N GLY A 40 12.56 11.00 19.47
CA GLY A 40 13.98 11.29 19.61
C GLY A 40 14.26 12.33 20.70
N ALA A 41 15.28 12.12 21.53
CA ALA A 41 15.66 13.00 22.64
C ALA A 41 16.36 14.31 22.22
N GLY A 42 16.10 14.81 21.00
CA GLY A 42 16.64 16.09 20.54
C GLY A 42 15.87 17.28 21.15
N SER A 43 16.54 18.42 21.33
CA SER A 43 15.86 19.62 21.82
C SER A 43 14.89 20.18 20.76
N VAL A 44 13.70 20.59 21.20
CA VAL A 44 12.68 21.20 20.32
C VAL A 44 13.22 22.46 19.65
N GLY A 45 14.03 23.25 20.38
CA GLY A 45 14.71 24.43 19.84
C GLY A 45 15.63 24.10 18.65
N ALA A 46 16.53 23.13 18.80
CA ALA A 46 17.45 22.75 17.72
C ALA A 46 16.71 22.24 16.46
N ILE A 47 15.57 21.55 16.65
CA ILE A 47 14.72 21.12 15.53
C ILE A 47 14.08 22.33 14.84
N SER A 48 13.52 23.27 15.61
CA SER A 48 12.92 24.50 15.09
C SER A 48 13.94 25.35 14.33
N ASP A 49 15.14 25.51 14.87
CA ASP A 49 16.24 26.24 14.24
C ASP A 49 16.63 25.58 12.92
N ARG A 50 16.71 24.24 12.90
CA ARG A 50 17.02 23.50 11.68
C ARG A 50 15.92 23.65 10.62
N VAL A 51 14.66 23.64 11.02
CA VAL A 51 13.51 23.88 10.14
C VAL A 51 13.59 25.30 9.54
N ALA A 52 13.92 26.31 10.34
CA ALA A 52 14.08 27.69 9.87
C ALA A 52 15.22 27.83 8.85
N ILE A 53 16.37 27.19 9.11
CA ILE A 53 17.51 27.16 8.18
C ILE A 53 17.10 26.55 6.83
N ILE A 54 16.42 25.41 6.84
CA ILE A 54 16.01 24.72 5.60
C ILE A 54 15.01 25.57 4.81
N LYS A 55 14.05 26.24 5.48
CA LYS A 55 13.10 27.16 4.82
C LYS A 55 13.84 28.30 4.11
N ALA A 56 14.80 28.93 4.77
CA ALA A 56 15.60 30.00 4.17
C ALA A 56 16.50 29.51 3.00
N GLN A 57 16.93 28.25 3.02
CA GLN A 57 17.70 27.64 1.92
C GLN A 57 16.82 27.39 0.69
N ILE A 58 15.58 26.93 0.89
CA ILE A 58 14.61 26.69 -0.19
C ILE A 58 14.34 27.96 -1.01
N GLU A 59 14.23 29.12 -0.34
CA GLU A 59 13.97 30.41 -1.01
C GLU A 59 15.15 30.89 -1.87
N LYS A 60 16.38 30.50 -1.53
CA LYS A 60 17.61 30.95 -2.21
C LYS A 60 18.04 30.00 -3.33
N ILE A 61 17.47 28.80 -3.40
CA ILE A 61 17.85 27.78 -4.37
C ILE A 61 17.09 27.96 -5.69
N THR A 62 17.87 27.96 -6.76
CA THR A 62 17.38 28.07 -8.14
C THR A 62 17.20 26.70 -8.80
N SER A 63 17.91 25.67 -8.32
CA SER A 63 17.81 24.28 -8.77
C SER A 63 16.53 23.63 -8.25
N ASP A 64 15.68 23.16 -9.18
CA ASP A 64 14.43 22.48 -8.82
C ASP A 64 14.68 21.16 -8.08
N PHE A 65 15.73 20.42 -8.46
CA PHE A 65 16.13 19.18 -7.80
C PHE A 65 16.49 19.40 -6.32
N ASP A 66 17.30 20.43 -6.03
CA ASP A 66 17.71 20.72 -4.65
C ASP A 66 16.54 21.25 -3.82
N ARG A 67 15.62 21.99 -4.46
CA ARG A 67 14.39 22.46 -3.83
C ARG A 67 13.53 21.29 -3.36
N GLU A 68 13.30 20.31 -4.23
CA GLU A 68 12.54 19.10 -3.91
C GLU A 68 13.17 18.32 -2.75
N LYS A 69 14.49 18.12 -2.78
CA LYS A 69 15.19 17.41 -1.69
C LYS A 69 15.16 18.15 -0.36
N LEU A 70 15.24 19.47 -0.35
CA LEU A 70 15.06 20.25 0.87
C LEU A 70 13.62 20.21 1.39
N GLN A 71 12.62 20.20 0.49
CA GLN A 71 11.22 20.03 0.86
C GLN A 71 10.94 18.66 1.48
N GLU A 72 11.49 17.56 0.94
CA GLU A 72 11.38 16.23 1.53
C GLU A 72 11.93 16.20 2.97
N ARG A 73 13.09 16.83 3.18
CA ARG A 73 13.72 16.91 4.51
C ARG A 73 12.91 17.77 5.47
N LEU A 74 12.43 18.92 4.99
CA LEU A 74 11.56 19.81 5.76
C LEU A 74 10.30 19.08 6.22
N ALA A 75 9.66 18.34 5.32
CA ALA A 75 8.45 17.57 5.61
C ALA A 75 8.70 16.53 6.71
N LYS A 76 9.83 15.79 6.66
CA LYS A 76 10.19 14.81 7.69
C LYS A 76 10.48 15.45 9.05
N LEU A 77 11.12 16.62 9.08
CA LEU A 77 11.45 17.31 10.34
C LEU A 77 10.24 18.02 10.96
N ALA A 78 9.40 18.66 10.15
CA ALA A 78 8.24 19.42 10.61
C ALA A 78 7.02 18.52 10.86
N GLY A 79 6.84 17.46 10.07
CA GLY A 79 5.70 16.55 10.18
C GLY A 79 5.76 15.62 11.40
N GLY A 80 6.97 15.29 11.86
CA GLY A 80 7.17 14.41 13.02
C GLY A 80 6.62 12.99 12.80
N VAL A 81 6.32 12.30 13.90
CA VAL A 81 5.75 10.95 13.88
C VAL A 81 4.56 10.88 14.83
N ALA A 82 3.39 10.53 14.30
CA ALA A 82 2.20 10.28 15.10
C ALA A 82 2.15 8.83 15.58
N VAL A 83 1.86 8.63 16.87
CA VAL A 83 1.74 7.29 17.48
C VAL A 83 0.29 7.04 17.87
N VAL A 84 -0.32 6.02 17.28
CA VAL A 84 -1.67 5.57 17.63
C VAL A 84 -1.56 4.41 18.63
N LYS A 85 -2.13 4.59 19.83
CA LYS A 85 -2.18 3.56 20.87
C LYS A 85 -3.55 2.89 20.85
N VAL A 86 -3.57 1.57 20.62
CA VAL A 86 -4.78 0.76 20.55
C VAL A 86 -4.94 0.00 21.86
N GLY A 87 -6.15 0.01 22.43
CA GLY A 87 -6.50 -0.75 23.63
C GLY A 87 -7.59 -1.78 23.34
N ALA A 88 -7.59 -2.88 24.08
CA ALA A 88 -8.63 -3.92 24.03
C ALA A 88 -8.78 -4.58 25.40
N ALA A 89 -9.89 -5.31 25.60
CA ALA A 89 -10.20 -5.95 26.88
C ALA A 89 -9.35 -7.20 27.14
N THR A 90 -8.97 -7.94 26.09
CA THR A 90 -8.12 -9.13 26.17
C THR A 90 -6.89 -9.04 25.26
N GLU A 91 -5.85 -9.82 25.53
CA GLU A 91 -4.63 -9.83 24.70
C GLU A 91 -4.90 -10.30 23.26
N THR A 92 -5.80 -11.25 23.09
CA THR A 92 -6.18 -11.79 21.77
C THR A 92 -6.89 -10.72 20.94
N GLU A 93 -7.83 -9.99 21.53
CA GLU A 93 -8.50 -8.86 20.90
C GLU A 93 -7.55 -7.70 20.63
N LEU A 94 -6.57 -7.45 21.52
CA LEU A 94 -5.55 -6.43 21.31
C LEU A 94 -4.77 -6.70 20.03
N LYS A 95 -4.34 -7.95 19.81
CA LYS A 95 -3.64 -8.35 18.60
C LYS A 95 -4.53 -8.22 17.36
N ALA A 96 -5.79 -8.66 17.43
CA ALA A 96 -6.74 -8.54 16.33
C ALA A 96 -7.03 -7.07 15.97
N MET A 97 -7.30 -6.23 16.96
CA MET A 97 -7.59 -4.80 16.78
C MET A 97 -6.37 -4.04 16.26
N LYS A 98 -5.16 -4.39 16.74
CA LYS A 98 -3.92 -3.83 16.22
C LYS A 98 -3.77 -4.13 14.72
N LEU A 99 -3.94 -5.38 14.31
CA LEU A 99 -3.84 -5.78 12.90
C LEU A 99 -4.90 -5.07 12.04
N LEU A 100 -6.13 -4.94 12.56
CA LEU A 100 -7.20 -4.23 11.87
C LEU A 100 -6.88 -2.74 11.66
N ILE A 101 -6.32 -2.08 12.68
CA ILE A 101 -5.94 -0.66 12.59
C ILE A 101 -4.71 -0.47 11.68
N GLU A 102 -3.75 -1.40 11.70
CA GLU A 102 -2.63 -1.39 10.76
C GLU A 102 -3.11 -1.51 9.32
N ASP A 103 -4.05 -2.42 9.05
CA ASP A 103 -4.65 -2.59 7.72
C ASP A 103 -5.42 -1.34 7.28
N ALA A 104 -6.28 -0.79 8.15
CA ALA A 104 -7.03 0.44 7.87
C ALA A 104 -6.10 1.64 7.59
N LEU A 105 -4.99 1.76 8.31
CA LEU A 105 -3.99 2.81 8.06
C LEU A 105 -3.33 2.65 6.69
N ASN A 106 -3.00 1.42 6.31
CA ASN A 106 -2.38 1.15 5.01
C ASN A 106 -3.37 1.38 3.85
N ALA A 107 -4.62 0.94 4.00
CA ALA A 107 -5.68 1.15 3.02
C ALA A 107 -5.97 2.65 2.82
N THR A 108 -6.07 3.42 3.90
CA THR A 108 -6.30 4.87 3.82
C THR A 108 -5.12 5.62 3.21
N ARG A 109 -3.87 5.23 3.51
CA ARG A 109 -2.68 5.78 2.83
C ARG A 109 -2.73 5.50 1.33
N ALA A 110 -3.00 4.26 0.93
CA ALA A 110 -3.12 3.88 -0.47
C ALA A 110 -4.26 4.65 -1.19
N ALA A 111 -5.37 4.88 -0.50
CA ALA A 111 -6.51 5.65 -1.01
C ALA A 111 -6.17 7.15 -1.18
N VAL A 112 -5.38 7.73 -0.30
CA VAL A 112 -4.92 9.13 -0.42
C VAL A 112 -3.95 9.29 -1.59
N GLU A 113 -3.11 8.29 -1.85
CA GLU A 113 -2.10 8.34 -2.92
C GLU A 113 -2.69 8.25 -4.33
N GLU A 114 -3.58 7.27 -4.59
CA GLU A 114 -4.10 6.99 -5.94
C GLU A 114 -5.62 7.14 -6.06
N GLY A 115 -6.30 7.55 -4.99
CA GLY A 115 -7.75 7.66 -4.96
C GLY A 115 -8.46 6.33 -4.62
N ILE A 116 -9.78 6.38 -4.70
CA ILE A 116 -10.68 5.26 -4.42
C ILE A 116 -11.49 4.87 -5.65
N VAL A 117 -11.88 3.60 -5.71
CA VAL A 117 -12.76 3.04 -6.73
C VAL A 117 -13.90 2.25 -6.08
N SER A 118 -14.94 1.94 -6.86
CA SER A 118 -16.07 1.11 -6.40
C SER A 118 -15.59 -0.28 -6.00
N GLY A 119 -15.80 -0.63 -4.73
CA GLY A 119 -15.28 -1.87 -4.17
C GLY A 119 -16.07 -3.11 -4.56
N GLY A 120 -15.80 -4.22 -3.87
CA GLY A 120 -16.49 -5.49 -4.05
C GLY A 120 -16.27 -6.10 -5.45
N GLY A 121 -15.16 -5.78 -6.10
CA GLY A 121 -14.85 -6.22 -7.46
C GLY A 121 -15.58 -5.45 -8.58
N THR A 122 -16.47 -4.50 -8.23
CA THR A 122 -17.24 -3.69 -9.18
C THR A 122 -16.33 -2.90 -10.12
N ALA A 123 -15.24 -2.32 -9.62
CA ALA A 123 -14.27 -1.60 -10.43
C ALA A 123 -13.64 -2.46 -11.53
N LEU A 124 -13.36 -3.74 -11.26
CA LEU A 124 -12.74 -4.65 -12.24
C LEU A 124 -13.70 -4.98 -13.38
N VAL A 125 -14.98 -5.22 -13.07
CA VAL A 125 -16.01 -5.44 -14.10
C VAL A 125 -16.25 -4.18 -14.93
N ASN A 126 -16.30 -3.00 -14.30
CA ASN A 126 -16.40 -1.73 -15.04
C ASN A 126 -15.22 -1.51 -15.99
N ALA A 127 -14.02 -1.98 -15.63
CA ALA A 127 -12.83 -1.87 -16.46
C ALA A 127 -12.86 -2.80 -17.69
N ILE A 128 -13.73 -3.83 -17.73
CA ILE A 128 -13.83 -4.77 -18.86
C ILE A 128 -14.14 -4.03 -20.18
N ALA A 129 -14.96 -2.98 -20.14
CA ALA A 129 -15.31 -2.21 -21.34
C ALA A 129 -14.09 -1.56 -22.02
N ALA A 130 -12.98 -1.34 -21.28
CA ALA A 130 -11.75 -0.84 -21.88
C ALA A 130 -11.10 -1.87 -22.83
N LEU A 131 -11.33 -3.17 -22.58
CA LEU A 131 -10.82 -4.26 -23.43
C LEU A 131 -11.56 -4.35 -24.77
N ASP A 132 -12.75 -3.75 -24.90
CA ASP A 132 -13.51 -3.73 -26.17
C ASP A 132 -12.82 -2.88 -27.24
N LYS A 133 -11.88 -2.02 -26.83
CA LYS A 133 -11.06 -1.22 -27.73
C LYS A 133 -9.85 -1.99 -28.30
N LEU A 134 -9.57 -3.17 -27.75
CA LEU A 134 -8.47 -4.03 -28.16
C LEU A 134 -9.03 -5.14 -29.01
N SER A 135 -8.70 -5.14 -30.30
CA SER A 135 -9.07 -6.19 -31.25
C SER A 135 -7.79 -6.68 -31.91
N GLU A 136 -7.43 -7.93 -31.61
CA GLU A 136 -6.23 -8.58 -32.09
C GLU A 136 -6.60 -9.90 -32.78
N GLU A 137 -5.63 -10.60 -33.37
CA GLU A 137 -5.86 -11.89 -34.02
C GLU A 137 -5.16 -13.04 -33.29
N GLY A 138 -5.66 -14.26 -33.51
CA GLY A 138 -5.05 -15.49 -33.01
C GLY A 138 -4.92 -15.55 -31.48
N ASP A 139 -3.73 -15.93 -31.01
CA ASP A 139 -3.46 -16.21 -29.60
C ASP A 139 -3.56 -14.95 -28.72
N ILE A 140 -3.28 -13.76 -29.27
CA ILE A 140 -3.38 -12.50 -28.53
C ILE A 140 -4.84 -12.22 -28.16
N GLN A 141 -5.78 -12.46 -29.09
CA GLN A 141 -7.21 -12.32 -28.81
C GLN A 141 -7.68 -13.31 -27.74
N THR A 142 -7.12 -14.52 -27.75
CA THR A 142 -7.39 -15.51 -26.69
C THR A 142 -6.90 -15.00 -25.33
N GLY A 143 -5.71 -14.41 -25.27
CA GLY A 143 -5.18 -13.76 -24.06
C GLY A 143 -6.08 -12.63 -23.54
N ILE A 144 -6.57 -11.76 -24.42
CA ILE A 144 -7.53 -10.69 -24.06
C ILE A 144 -8.80 -11.29 -23.47
N ASN A 145 -9.32 -12.37 -24.05
CA ASN A 145 -10.52 -13.06 -23.55
C ASN A 145 -10.30 -13.72 -22.18
N ILE A 146 -9.10 -14.25 -21.92
CA ILE A 146 -8.72 -14.79 -20.60
C ILE A 146 -8.74 -13.67 -19.54
N VAL A 147 -8.11 -12.53 -19.82
CA VAL A 147 -8.12 -11.37 -18.91
C VAL A 147 -9.53 -10.88 -18.68
N ARG A 148 -10.34 -10.76 -19.74
CA ARG A 148 -11.75 -10.36 -19.66
C ARG A 148 -12.55 -11.23 -18.70
N ARG A 149 -12.38 -12.55 -18.77
CA ARG A 149 -13.03 -13.49 -17.85
C ARG A 149 -12.47 -13.37 -16.43
N ALA A 150 -11.15 -13.25 -16.29
CA ALA A 150 -10.48 -13.16 -14.99
C ALA A 150 -10.93 -11.93 -14.17
N LEU A 151 -11.23 -10.80 -14.83
CA LEU A 151 -11.72 -9.59 -14.16
C LEU A 151 -13.09 -9.77 -13.48
N GLU A 152 -13.87 -10.77 -13.86
CA GLU A 152 -15.16 -11.07 -13.23
C GLU A 152 -15.04 -11.99 -12.02
N GLU A 153 -13.97 -12.78 -11.92
CA GLU A 153 -13.82 -13.81 -10.89
C GLU A 153 -13.90 -13.26 -9.46
N PRO A 154 -13.38 -12.06 -9.13
CA PRO A 154 -13.53 -11.50 -7.79
C PRO A 154 -15.00 -11.29 -7.39
N VAL A 155 -15.82 -10.72 -8.28
CA VAL A 155 -17.27 -10.54 -8.03
C VAL A 155 -17.95 -11.90 -7.91
N ARG A 156 -17.60 -12.86 -8.79
CA ARG A 156 -18.14 -14.22 -8.74
C ARG A 156 -17.86 -14.90 -7.41
N GLN A 157 -16.63 -14.79 -6.92
CA GLN A 157 -16.21 -15.38 -5.65
C GLN A 157 -16.93 -14.74 -4.46
N ILE A 158 -17.06 -13.42 -4.45
CA ILE A 158 -17.79 -12.68 -3.40
C ILE A 158 -19.27 -13.12 -3.39
N ALA A 159 -19.92 -13.15 -4.55
CA ALA A 159 -21.31 -13.58 -4.68
C ALA A 159 -21.51 -15.03 -4.21
N ALA A 160 -20.65 -15.95 -4.65
CA ALA A 160 -20.71 -17.36 -4.26
C ALA A 160 -20.53 -17.56 -2.75
N ASN A 161 -19.58 -16.85 -2.13
CA ASN A 161 -19.37 -16.89 -0.68
C ASN A 161 -20.58 -16.35 0.11
N ALA A 162 -21.32 -15.42 -0.47
CA ALA A 162 -22.55 -14.86 0.09
C ALA A 162 -23.82 -15.67 -0.28
N GLY A 163 -23.69 -16.77 -1.03
CA GLY A 163 -24.81 -17.64 -1.41
C GLY A 163 -25.64 -17.15 -2.61
N TYR A 164 -25.12 -16.21 -3.39
CA TYR A 164 -25.76 -15.69 -4.60
C TYR A 164 -25.15 -16.30 -5.87
N GLU A 165 -25.94 -16.36 -6.94
CA GLU A 165 -25.49 -16.85 -8.24
C GLU A 165 -24.63 -15.79 -8.94
N GLY A 166 -23.30 -15.98 -8.92
CA GLY A 166 -22.34 -14.98 -9.41
C GLY A 166 -22.53 -14.57 -10.87
N SER A 167 -22.93 -15.49 -11.75
CA SER A 167 -23.20 -15.20 -13.17
C SER A 167 -24.32 -14.16 -13.34
N VAL A 168 -25.41 -14.30 -12.57
CA VAL A 168 -26.54 -13.36 -12.59
C VAL A 168 -26.12 -11.98 -12.08
N ILE A 169 -25.28 -11.93 -11.04
CA ILE A 169 -24.76 -10.68 -10.51
C ILE A 169 -23.87 -9.98 -11.53
N ILE A 170 -22.94 -10.71 -12.16
CA ILE A 170 -22.03 -10.16 -13.16
C ILE A 170 -22.80 -9.63 -14.38
N ASP A 171 -23.75 -10.42 -14.91
CA ASP A 171 -24.56 -10.04 -16.06
C ASP A 171 -25.34 -8.75 -15.78
N LYS A 172 -25.94 -8.65 -14.60
CA LYS A 172 -26.62 -7.41 -14.20
C LYS A 172 -25.64 -6.26 -14.04
N LEU A 173 -24.50 -6.47 -13.38
CA LEU A 173 -23.52 -5.41 -13.12
C LEU A 173 -22.95 -4.79 -14.41
N ARG A 174 -22.81 -5.59 -15.48
CA ARG A 174 -22.42 -5.10 -16.82
C ARG A 174 -23.43 -4.12 -17.44
N SER A 175 -24.71 -4.25 -17.09
CA SER A 175 -25.79 -3.38 -17.59
C SER A 175 -26.04 -2.13 -16.73
N GLU A 176 -25.49 -2.11 -15.52
CA GLU A 176 -25.68 -1.02 -14.57
C GLU A 176 -24.73 0.15 -14.84
N LYS A 177 -25.09 1.32 -14.30
CA LYS A 177 -24.24 2.50 -14.41
C LYS A 177 -22.94 2.29 -13.62
N VAL A 178 -21.81 2.73 -14.20
CA VAL A 178 -20.50 2.78 -13.52
C VAL A 178 -20.66 3.40 -12.12
N GLY A 179 -20.16 2.69 -11.11
CA GLY A 179 -20.31 3.06 -9.69
C GLY A 179 -21.40 2.30 -8.95
N THR A 180 -22.37 1.73 -9.66
CA THR A 180 -23.42 0.87 -9.09
C THR A 180 -22.88 -0.55 -9.00
N GLY A 181 -23.04 -1.19 -7.85
CA GLY A 181 -22.60 -2.55 -7.62
C GLY A 181 -23.52 -3.31 -6.68
N PHE A 182 -23.16 -4.57 -6.42
CA PHE A 182 -23.92 -5.45 -5.56
C PHE A 182 -23.30 -5.50 -4.16
N ASN A 183 -24.03 -5.02 -3.16
CA ASN A 183 -23.65 -5.18 -1.77
C ASN A 183 -24.00 -6.61 -1.32
N ALA A 184 -23.00 -7.48 -1.29
CA ALA A 184 -23.18 -8.89 -0.92
C ALA A 184 -23.61 -9.11 0.54
N ALA A 185 -23.38 -8.13 1.43
CA ALA A 185 -23.80 -8.23 2.83
C ALA A 185 -25.32 -8.02 3.00
N THR A 186 -25.93 -7.16 2.17
CA THR A 186 -27.36 -6.83 2.24
C THR A 186 -28.19 -7.43 1.10
N GLY A 187 -27.54 -7.88 0.02
CA GLY A 187 -28.19 -8.36 -1.19
C GLY A 187 -28.76 -7.25 -2.08
N GLN A 188 -28.34 -6.00 -1.89
CA GLN A 188 -28.92 -4.83 -2.57
C GLN A 188 -27.99 -4.25 -3.63
N TRP A 189 -28.60 -3.61 -4.64
CA TRP A 189 -27.89 -2.84 -5.66
C TRP A 189 -27.80 -1.39 -5.21
N VAL A 190 -26.58 -0.90 -5.06
CA VAL A 190 -26.31 0.40 -4.43
C VAL A 190 -25.21 1.14 -5.19
N ASN A 191 -25.14 2.46 -4.99
CA ASN A 191 -23.93 3.19 -5.31
C ASN A 191 -22.85 2.81 -4.30
N MET A 192 -21.80 2.14 -4.77
CA MET A 192 -20.78 1.54 -3.91
C MET A 192 -20.04 2.59 -3.08
N ILE A 193 -19.79 3.77 -3.66
CA ILE A 193 -19.05 4.85 -2.99
C ILE A 193 -19.92 5.52 -1.92
N GLU A 194 -21.18 5.79 -2.24
CA GLU A 194 -22.13 6.40 -1.28
C GLU A 194 -22.43 5.48 -0.10
N GLU A 195 -22.48 4.16 -0.33
CA GLU A 195 -22.64 3.14 0.71
C GLU A 195 -21.36 2.89 1.53
N GLY A 196 -20.22 3.45 1.09
CA GLY A 196 -18.91 3.28 1.75
C GLY A 196 -18.19 1.97 1.43
N ILE A 197 -18.62 1.23 0.40
CA ILE A 197 -17.95 0.04 -0.12
C ILE A 197 -16.93 0.47 -1.17
N VAL A 198 -15.75 0.83 -0.69
CA VAL A 198 -14.68 1.42 -1.50
C VAL A 198 -13.39 0.63 -1.37
N ASP A 199 -12.69 0.49 -2.50
CA ASP A 199 -11.35 -0.08 -2.54
C ASP A 199 -10.35 1.00 -2.96
N PRO A 200 -9.15 1.07 -2.36
CA PRO A 200 -8.09 1.94 -2.87
C PRO A 200 -7.73 1.56 -4.31
N ALA A 201 -7.61 2.55 -5.20
CA ALA A 201 -7.29 2.31 -6.61
C ALA A 201 -5.95 1.57 -6.76
N LYS A 202 -4.95 1.96 -5.96
CA LYS A 202 -3.63 1.32 -5.88
C LYS A 202 -3.74 -0.18 -5.60
N VAL A 203 -4.59 -0.59 -4.65
CA VAL A 203 -4.76 -2.00 -4.27
C VAL A 203 -5.33 -2.80 -5.43
N THR A 204 -6.41 -2.32 -6.04
CA THR A 204 -7.06 -2.99 -7.18
C THR A 204 -6.10 -3.13 -8.37
N ARG A 205 -5.38 -2.05 -8.70
CA ARG A 205 -4.41 -2.01 -9.80
C ARG A 205 -3.22 -2.94 -9.55
N SER A 206 -2.60 -2.84 -8.37
CA SER A 206 -1.44 -3.66 -8.01
C SER A 206 -1.80 -5.14 -7.93
N ALA A 207 -2.98 -5.49 -7.42
CA ALA A 207 -3.45 -6.88 -7.39
C ALA A 207 -3.53 -7.46 -8.81
N LEU A 208 -4.17 -6.74 -9.74
CA LEU A 208 -4.30 -7.18 -11.13
C LEU A 208 -2.93 -7.31 -11.83
N GLN A 209 -2.06 -6.31 -11.68
CA GLN A 209 -0.73 -6.30 -12.31
C GLN A 209 0.15 -7.44 -11.80
N ASN A 210 0.18 -7.66 -10.49
CA ASN A 210 0.98 -8.73 -9.89
C ASN A 210 0.43 -10.11 -10.27
N ALA A 211 -0.89 -10.29 -10.27
CA ALA A 211 -1.51 -11.53 -10.70
C ALA A 211 -1.20 -11.84 -12.18
N ALA A 212 -1.32 -10.84 -13.07
CA ALA A 212 -0.98 -10.99 -14.47
C ALA A 212 0.51 -11.32 -14.67
N SER A 213 1.41 -10.70 -13.90
CA SER A 213 2.85 -10.95 -13.95
C SER A 213 3.19 -12.40 -13.57
N VAL A 214 2.62 -12.90 -12.47
CA VAL A 214 2.84 -14.29 -12.04
C VAL A 214 2.20 -15.28 -13.02
N ALA A 215 0.99 -15.00 -13.49
CA ALA A 215 0.31 -15.84 -14.48
C ALA A 215 1.13 -15.95 -15.78
N GLY A 216 1.66 -14.83 -16.28
CA GLY A 216 2.54 -14.81 -17.45
C GLY A 216 3.78 -15.68 -17.23
N LEU A 217 4.46 -15.53 -16.09
CA LEU A 217 5.64 -16.33 -15.75
C LEU A 217 5.32 -17.83 -15.72
N ILE A 218 4.22 -18.23 -15.09
CA ILE A 218 3.80 -19.65 -15.00
C ILE A 218 3.47 -20.20 -16.39
N LEU A 219 2.70 -19.47 -17.20
CA LEU A 219 2.28 -19.91 -18.54
C LEU A 219 3.46 -20.10 -19.50
N THR A 220 4.55 -19.35 -19.31
CA THR A 220 5.78 -19.48 -20.12
C THR A 220 6.84 -20.40 -19.49
N THR A 221 6.55 -21.00 -18.33
CA THR A 221 7.50 -21.90 -17.66
C THR A 221 7.40 -23.30 -18.23
N GLU A 222 8.41 -23.71 -19.00
CA GLU A 222 8.47 -25.04 -19.64
C GLU A 222 8.95 -26.15 -18.70
N ALA A 223 9.73 -25.81 -17.66
CA ALA A 223 10.29 -26.80 -16.74
C ALA A 223 10.40 -26.26 -15.32
N VAL A 224 10.14 -27.14 -14.34
CA VAL A 224 10.29 -26.87 -12.90
C VAL A 224 11.19 -27.94 -12.29
N VAL A 225 12.21 -27.51 -11.55
CA VAL A 225 13.11 -28.40 -10.79
C VAL A 225 12.80 -28.26 -9.31
N ALA A 226 12.56 -29.38 -8.63
CA ALA A 226 12.25 -29.43 -7.21
C ALA A 226 13.10 -30.48 -6.50
N ASN A 227 13.34 -30.28 -5.20
CA ASN A 227 13.98 -31.27 -4.35
C ASN A 227 13.08 -32.49 -4.17
N LYS A 228 13.67 -33.68 -4.04
CA LYS A 228 12.93 -34.90 -3.73
C LYS A 228 12.25 -34.77 -2.35
N PRO A 229 10.98 -35.17 -2.18
CA PRO A 229 10.32 -35.13 -0.88
C PRO A 229 11.09 -35.92 0.17
N GLU A 230 11.20 -35.36 1.37
CA GLU A 230 11.72 -36.10 2.52
C GLU A 230 10.75 -37.24 2.90
N PRO A 231 11.26 -38.40 3.33
CA PRO A 231 10.39 -39.46 3.85
C PRO A 231 9.61 -38.93 5.08
N ALA A 232 8.34 -39.31 5.18
CA ALA A 232 7.52 -38.93 6.33
C ALA A 232 8.20 -39.38 7.63
N ALA A 233 8.31 -38.47 8.60
CA ALA A 233 8.80 -38.80 9.94
C ALA A 233 7.88 -39.88 10.55
N PRO A 234 8.45 -40.90 11.24
CA PRO A 234 7.69 -42.00 11.83
C PRO A 234 6.74 -41.56 12.94
#